data_AF-A0A914UMU0-F1
#
_entry.id   AF-A0A914UMU0-F1
#
_cell.length_a   1.000
_cell.length_b   1.000
_cell.length_c   1.000
_cell.angle_alpha   90.00
_cell.angle_beta   90.00
_cell.angle_gamma   90.00
#
_symmetry.space_group_name_H-M   'P 1'
#
loop_
_entity.id
_entity.type
_entity.pdbx_description
1 polymer ?
#
loop_
_entity_poly.entity_id
_entity_poly.type
_entity_poly.pdbx_seq_one_letter_code
_entity_poly.pdbx_strand_id
1 'polypeptide(L)'
;MENFDIYSSTPIQLVPWCNALFEERALLLGRMKRHEQAIAIYTNILHDYKAAENYCNTYYDKTNPDDAQVFLTLLKMYAHPSDNSILGFLHSNVAKPKPNIPQALKVIKDYAHRIDTVQGVEFLSADTKLDELWVALEAVLQSTTNRRRNIELHKGLYYASMLRTKSNCSKGEGVKVNIASTSGCAHCGKKISNSAFARFPDGTLVHYYCFKQNNGQPPPKRDGR
;
A
#
# COMPACT_ATOMS: atom_id res chain seq x y z
N MET A 1 67.21 19.58 -22.90
CA MET A 1 67.40 18.41 -22.03
C MET A 1 67.12 18.89 -20.62
N GLU A 2 65.85 19.12 -20.29
CA GLU A 2 64.95 18.10 -19.75
C GLU A 2 65.54 17.47 -18.48
N ASN A 3 65.05 17.88 -17.32
CA ASN A 3 64.40 16.96 -16.41
C ASN A 3 63.50 17.72 -15.42
N PHE A 4 62.22 17.36 -15.49
CA PHE A 4 61.14 17.74 -14.59
C PHE A 4 61.30 16.91 -13.30
N ASP A 5 61.92 17.46 -12.26
CA ASP A 5 61.86 16.85 -10.93
C ASP A 5 60.65 17.41 -10.17
N ILE A 6 59.45 16.95 -10.54
CA ILE A 6 58.24 17.08 -9.73
C ILE A 6 57.93 15.71 -9.13
N TYR A 7 58.66 15.31 -8.09
CA TYR A 7 58.21 14.28 -7.15
C TYR A 7 58.87 14.51 -5.79
N SER A 8 58.54 15.62 -5.15
CA SER A 8 58.56 15.65 -3.68
C SER A 8 57.41 14.78 -3.21
N SER A 9 57.74 13.65 -2.59
CA SER A 9 56.83 12.71 -1.95
C SER A 9 56.10 13.36 -0.77
N THR A 10 55.11 14.19 -1.07
CA THR A 10 54.02 14.44 -0.14
C THR A 10 53.29 13.12 0.04
N PRO A 11 53.07 12.61 1.26
CA PRO A 11 52.16 11.49 1.44
C PRO A 11 50.85 11.96 0.84
N ILE A 12 50.39 11.25 -0.21
CA ILE A 12 49.06 11.45 -0.77
C ILE A 12 48.16 11.43 0.45
N GLN A 13 47.65 12.61 0.78
CA GLN A 13 46.66 12.80 1.81
C GLN A 13 45.46 12.06 1.24
N LEU A 14 45.39 10.77 1.57
CA LEU A 14 44.32 9.87 1.22
C LEU A 14 43.08 10.61 1.65
N VAL A 15 42.39 11.16 0.65
CA VAL A 15 41.04 11.68 0.76
C VAL A 15 40.33 10.68 1.66
N PRO A 16 39.84 11.09 2.85
CA PRO A 16 39.10 10.18 3.69
C PRO A 16 38.06 9.55 2.79
N TRP A 17 38.05 8.22 2.68
CA TRP A 17 37.07 7.46 1.92
C TRP A 17 35.70 7.57 2.63
N CYS A 18 35.24 8.80 2.84
CA CYS A 18 34.11 9.21 3.67
C CYS A 18 32.94 9.69 2.82
N ASN A 19 32.89 9.32 1.54
CA ASN A 19 31.61 9.10 0.90
C ASN A 19 31.18 7.70 1.33
N ALA A 20 30.76 7.57 2.58
CA ALA A 20 30.22 6.32 3.03
C ALA A 20 28.85 6.15 2.37
N LEU A 21 28.83 5.43 1.24
CA LEU A 21 27.65 4.99 0.49
C LEU A 21 26.81 4.02 1.37
N PHE A 22 26.32 4.54 2.48
CA PHE A 22 25.59 3.81 3.51
C PHE A 22 24.22 3.39 3.01
N GLU A 23 23.58 4.23 2.22
CA GLU A 23 22.28 3.95 1.61
C GLU A 23 22.40 2.80 0.60
N GLU A 24 23.39 2.87 -0.29
CA GLU A 24 23.65 1.82 -1.28
C GLU A 24 24.05 0.52 -0.60
N ARG A 25 24.87 0.59 0.46
CA ARG A 25 25.18 -0.58 1.29
C ARG A 25 23.93 -1.16 1.95
N ALA A 26 23.06 -0.34 2.51
CA ALA A 26 21.81 -0.80 3.13
C ALA A 26 20.88 -1.44 2.09
N LEU A 27 20.81 -0.89 0.88
CA LEU A 27 20.08 -1.48 -0.24
C LEU A 27 20.64 -2.85 -0.65
N LEU A 28 21.97 -2.99 -0.73
CA LEU A 28 22.62 -4.28 -1.01
C LEU A 28 22.32 -5.31 0.09
N LEU A 29 22.40 -4.90 1.36
CA LEU A 29 22.06 -5.76 2.50
C LEU A 29 20.60 -6.19 2.49
N GLY A 30 19.68 -5.32 2.08
CA GLY A 30 18.27 -5.68 1.90
C GLY A 30 18.05 -6.72 0.81
N ARG A 31 18.77 -6.62 -0.32
CA ARG A 31 18.75 -7.67 -1.35
C ARG A 31 19.29 -9.01 -0.86
N MET A 32 20.23 -8.98 0.10
CA MET A 32 20.76 -10.18 0.77
C MET A 32 19.89 -10.67 1.94
N LYS A 33 18.69 -10.09 2.15
CA LYS A 33 17.80 -10.36 3.28
C LYS A 33 18.41 -10.13 4.67
N ARG A 34 19.48 -9.33 4.75
CA ARG A 34 20.11 -8.94 6.01
C ARG A 34 19.44 -7.68 6.56
N HIS A 35 18.16 -7.79 6.90
CA HIS A 35 17.34 -6.65 7.30
C HIS A 35 17.84 -5.99 8.59
N GLU A 36 18.35 -6.77 9.55
CA GLU A 36 18.90 -6.23 10.81
C GLU A 36 20.06 -5.25 10.55
N GLN A 37 21.00 -5.61 9.66
CA GLN A 37 22.14 -4.78 9.31
C GLN A 37 21.71 -3.55 8.50
N ALA A 38 20.81 -3.73 7.53
CA ALA A 38 20.31 -2.63 6.70
C ALA A 38 19.57 -1.57 7.54
N ILE A 39 18.68 -2.01 8.44
CA ILE A 39 17.93 -1.13 9.33
C ILE A 39 18.87 -0.43 10.29
N ALA A 40 19.84 -1.13 10.89
CA ALA A 40 20.83 -0.53 11.78
C ALA A 40 21.63 0.59 11.09
N ILE A 41 21.90 0.51 9.78
CA ILE A 41 22.52 1.63 9.05
C ILE A 41 21.58 2.84 9.03
N TYR A 42 20.31 2.66 8.69
CA TYR A 42 19.34 3.77 8.66
C TYR A 42 19.09 4.38 10.04
N THR A 43 19.01 3.56 11.09
CA THR A 43 18.65 4.03 12.44
C THR A 43 19.85 4.53 13.25
N ASN A 44 20.98 3.82 13.21
CA ASN A 44 22.12 4.05 14.11
C ASN A 44 23.21 4.91 13.48
N ILE A 45 23.36 4.90 12.15
CA ILE A 45 24.37 5.69 11.43
C ILE A 45 23.73 6.93 10.79
N LEU A 46 22.73 6.72 9.93
CA LEU A 46 22.12 7.80 9.15
C LEU A 46 21.11 8.62 9.97
N HIS A 47 20.52 8.01 11.01
CA HIS A 47 19.42 8.57 11.79
C HIS A 47 18.23 9.07 10.93
N ASP A 48 18.05 8.49 9.73
CA ASP A 48 16.91 8.78 8.87
C ASP A 48 15.80 7.76 9.09
N TYR A 49 14.91 8.11 10.02
CA TYR A 49 13.77 7.27 10.40
C TYR A 49 12.75 7.11 9.26
N LYS A 50 12.64 8.08 8.35
CA LYS A 50 11.71 8.00 7.21
C LYS A 50 12.25 7.02 6.17
N ALA A 51 13.55 7.07 5.89
CA ALA A 51 14.19 6.08 5.02
C ALA A 51 14.08 4.66 5.61
N ALA A 52 14.23 4.50 6.92
CA ALA A 52 14.03 3.22 7.60
C ALA A 52 12.59 2.69 7.46
N GLU A 53 11.58 3.55 7.62
CA GLU A 53 10.16 3.20 7.39
C GLU A 53 9.91 2.80 5.94
N ASN A 54 10.44 3.55 4.97
CA ASN A 54 10.32 3.24 3.55
C ASN A 54 10.95 1.89 3.20
N TYR A 55 12.15 1.62 3.73
CA TYR A 55 12.80 0.33 3.59
C TYR A 55 11.90 -0.81 4.10
N CYS A 56 11.31 -0.65 5.28
CA CYS A 56 10.40 -1.65 5.84
C CYS A 56 9.16 -1.84 4.97
N ASN A 57 8.59 -0.77 4.43
CA ASN A 57 7.44 -0.87 3.52
C ASN A 57 7.78 -1.59 2.20
N THR A 58 8.99 -1.41 1.67
CA THR A 58 9.41 -2.04 0.41
C THR A 58 9.67 -3.54 0.58
N TYR A 59 10.27 -3.94 1.72
CA TYR A 59 10.70 -5.32 1.95
C TYR A 59 9.73 -6.14 2.80
N TYR A 60 8.64 -5.56 3.31
CA TYR A 60 7.67 -6.29 4.10
C TYR A 60 6.83 -7.24 3.24
N ASP A 61 6.93 -8.53 3.56
CA ASP A 61 6.08 -9.57 2.99
C ASP A 61 5.60 -10.50 4.11
N LYS A 62 4.28 -10.68 4.23
CA LYS A 62 3.68 -11.56 5.24
C LYS A 62 3.88 -13.05 4.91
N THR A 63 4.18 -13.39 3.66
CA THR A 63 4.34 -14.78 3.22
C THR A 63 5.71 -15.36 3.57
N ASN A 64 6.73 -14.51 3.67
CA ASN A 64 8.09 -14.90 4.06
C ASN A 64 8.31 -14.63 5.56
N PRO A 65 8.78 -15.60 6.35
CA PRO A 65 8.99 -15.40 7.78
C PRO A 65 10.05 -14.33 8.07
N ASP A 66 11.14 -14.28 7.30
CA ASP A 66 12.21 -13.29 7.50
C ASP A 66 11.75 -11.86 7.16
N ASP A 67 10.98 -11.72 6.08
CA ASP A 67 10.50 -10.44 5.57
C ASP A 67 9.31 -9.90 6.41
N ALA A 68 8.55 -10.80 7.06
CA ALA A 68 7.48 -10.43 7.99
C ALA A 68 8.01 -9.77 9.27
N GLN A 69 9.26 -10.07 9.64
CA GLN A 69 9.90 -9.59 10.87
C GLN A 69 10.61 -8.24 10.69
N VAL A 70 10.58 -7.63 9.50
CA VAL A 70 11.29 -6.39 9.19
C VAL A 70 10.82 -5.22 10.07
N PHE A 71 9.51 -5.09 10.31
CA PHE A 71 8.98 -4.05 11.22
C PHE A 71 9.25 -4.35 12.70
N LEU A 72 9.28 -5.63 13.10
CA LEU A 72 9.69 -6.03 14.45
C LEU A 72 11.18 -5.72 14.69
N THR A 73 12.01 -5.94 13.66
CA THR A 73 13.42 -5.59 13.68
C THR A 73 13.62 -4.08 13.82
N LEU A 74 12.84 -3.27 13.08
CA LEU A 74 12.84 -1.81 13.23
C LEU A 74 12.47 -1.37 14.64
N LEU A 75 11.41 -1.97 15.20
CA LEU A 75 10.98 -1.69 16.56
C LEU A 75 12.06 -2.04 17.60
N LYS A 76 12.69 -3.21 17.44
CA LYS A 76 13.83 -3.62 18.27
C LYS A 76 14.98 -2.62 18.18
N MET A 77 15.32 -2.12 16.98
CA MET A 77 16.39 -1.12 16.82
C MET A 77 16.08 0.21 17.50
N TYR A 78 14.81 0.62 17.60
CA TYR A 78 14.43 1.81 18.34
C TYR A 78 14.36 1.60 19.85
N ALA A 79 13.88 0.43 20.31
CA ALA A 79 13.77 0.13 21.74
C ALA A 79 15.12 -0.22 22.37
N HIS A 80 15.90 -1.07 21.69
CA HIS A 80 17.17 -1.63 22.14
C HIS A 80 18.16 -1.66 20.97
N PRO A 81 18.80 -0.52 20.66
CA PRO A 81 19.65 -0.44 19.49
C PRO A 81 20.87 -1.35 19.66
N SER A 82 21.06 -2.27 18.72
CA SER A 82 22.20 -3.19 18.74
C SER A 82 23.53 -2.42 18.61
N ASP A 83 24.59 -2.93 19.25
CA ASP A 83 25.94 -2.38 19.10
C ASP A 83 26.34 -2.34 17.61
N ASN A 84 27.07 -1.29 17.22
CA ASN A 84 27.54 -1.09 15.83
C ASN A 84 28.49 -2.20 15.34
N SER A 85 28.85 -3.16 16.20
CA SER A 85 29.58 -4.38 15.86
C SER A 85 28.88 -5.21 14.78
N ILE A 86 27.54 -5.17 14.74
CA ILE A 86 26.72 -5.85 13.71
C ILE A 86 26.98 -5.32 12.29
N LEU A 87 27.55 -4.11 12.17
CA LEU A 87 27.88 -3.45 10.90
C LEU A 87 29.33 -3.68 10.45
N GLY A 88 30.09 -4.52 11.18
CA GLY A 88 31.47 -4.89 10.88
C GLY A 88 32.51 -3.91 11.43
N PHE A 89 33.79 -4.30 11.31
CA PHE A 89 34.95 -3.62 11.91
C PHE A 89 35.11 -2.13 11.54
N LEU A 90 34.52 -1.69 10.42
CA LEU A 90 34.61 -0.30 9.96
C LEU A 90 33.79 0.68 10.81
N HIS A 91 32.82 0.20 11.59
CA HIS A 91 31.88 1.05 12.34
C HIS A 91 31.92 0.85 13.85
N SER A 92 32.88 0.07 14.36
CA SER A 92 33.10 -0.11 15.81
C SER A 92 33.48 1.18 16.53
N ASN A 93 34.02 2.18 15.80
CA ASN A 93 34.40 3.49 16.31
C ASN A 93 33.26 4.52 16.32
N VAL A 94 32.07 4.16 15.82
CA VAL A 94 30.89 5.04 15.83
C VAL A 94 30.23 4.99 17.22
N ALA A 95 29.80 6.15 17.73
CA ALA A 95 29.15 6.28 19.02
C ALA A 95 28.02 5.26 19.22
N LYS A 96 27.91 4.71 20.44
CA LYS A 96 26.87 3.74 20.76
C LYS A 96 25.49 4.36 20.53
N PRO A 97 24.62 3.71 19.76
CA PRO A 97 23.28 4.23 19.48
C PRO A 97 22.47 4.30 20.78
N LYS A 98 21.68 5.37 20.92
CA LYS A 98 20.77 5.57 22.06
C LYS A 98 19.35 5.10 21.70
N PRO A 99 18.61 4.52 22.65
CA PRO A 99 17.24 4.10 22.40
C PRO A 99 16.35 5.31 22.09
N ASN A 100 15.42 5.14 21.15
CA ASN A 100 14.46 6.14 20.70
C ASN A 100 13.03 5.63 20.92
N ILE A 101 12.59 5.67 22.19
CA ILE A 101 11.25 5.25 22.61
C ILE A 101 10.13 5.96 21.84
N PRO A 102 10.17 7.29 21.57
CA PRO A 102 9.12 7.95 20.79
C PRO A 102 8.92 7.36 19.38
N GLN A 103 10.00 7.02 18.68
CA GLN A 103 9.90 6.39 17.36
C GLN A 103 9.40 4.94 17.46
N ALA A 104 9.79 4.21 18.51
CA ALA A 104 9.29 2.87 18.77
C ALA A 104 7.76 2.85 18.98
N LEU A 105 7.24 3.77 19.79
CA LEU A 105 5.80 3.91 20.02
C LEU A 105 5.03 4.30 18.74
N LYS A 106 5.63 5.16 17.91
CA LYS A 106 5.07 5.50 16.60
C LYS A 106 4.96 4.28 15.69
N VAL A 107 6.00 3.44 15.64
CA VAL A 107 5.98 2.21 14.83
C VAL A 107 4.87 1.27 15.27
N ILE A 108 4.67 1.07 16.57
CA ILE A 108 3.57 0.25 17.08
C ILE A 108 2.21 0.84 16.69
N LYS A 109 2.02 2.14 16.85
CA LYS A 109 0.76 2.82 16.52
C LYS A 109 0.41 2.69 15.04
N ASP A 110 1.35 2.95 14.15
CA ASP A 110 1.09 3.03 12.71
C ASP A 110 1.13 1.65 12.02
N TYR A 111 1.98 0.74 12.52
CA TYR A 111 2.24 -0.57 11.91
C TYR A 111 1.78 -1.76 12.77
N ALA A 112 0.95 -1.57 13.79
CA ALA A 112 0.38 -2.65 14.61
C ALA A 112 -0.27 -3.81 13.83
N HIS A 113 -0.79 -3.54 12.64
CA HIS A 113 -1.40 -4.57 11.80
C HIS A 113 -0.40 -5.44 11.04
N ARG A 114 0.88 -5.04 11.03
CA ARG A 114 1.99 -5.71 10.33
C ARG A 114 3.00 -6.36 11.28
N ILE A 115 2.91 -6.05 12.56
CA ILE A 115 3.82 -6.45 13.63
C ILE A 115 3.10 -7.46 14.54
N ASP A 116 3.84 -8.42 15.08
CA ASP A 116 3.36 -9.18 16.24
C ASP A 116 3.34 -8.25 17.46
N THR A 117 2.17 -7.73 17.79
CA THR A 117 1.99 -6.76 18.88
C THR A 117 2.42 -7.32 20.23
N VAL A 118 2.40 -8.64 20.43
CA VAL A 118 2.83 -9.24 21.69
C VAL A 118 4.34 -9.10 21.85
N GLN A 119 5.10 -9.57 20.85
CA GLN A 119 6.56 -9.43 20.83
C GLN A 119 6.99 -7.95 20.84
N GLY A 120 6.27 -7.10 20.12
CA GLY A 120 6.57 -5.67 20.08
C GLY A 120 6.43 -4.98 21.44
N VAL A 121 5.43 -5.36 22.24
CA VAL A 121 5.22 -4.80 23.59
C VAL A 121 6.25 -5.36 24.57
N GLU A 122 6.65 -6.63 24.44
CA GLU A 122 7.74 -7.22 25.24
C GLU A 122 9.06 -6.46 25.07
N PHE A 123 9.37 -5.97 23.86
CA PHE A 123 10.54 -5.12 23.62
C PHE A 123 10.44 -3.72 24.23
N LEU A 124 9.26 -3.25 24.63
CA LEU A 124 9.10 -1.92 25.24
C LEU A 124 8.97 -1.96 26.75
N SER A 125 8.41 -3.05 27.30
CA SER A 125 8.03 -3.14 28.71
C SER A 125 9.21 -3.14 29.69
N ALA A 126 10.45 -3.33 29.21
CA ALA A 126 11.64 -3.33 30.05
C ALA A 126 12.02 -1.94 30.58
N ASP A 127 11.80 -0.86 29.81
CA ASP A 127 12.37 0.47 30.09
C ASP A 127 11.36 1.64 29.97
N THR A 128 10.10 1.37 29.59
CA THR A 128 9.12 2.44 29.32
C THR A 128 8.12 2.67 30.46
N LYS A 129 7.75 3.93 30.68
CA LYS A 129 6.68 4.29 31.62
C LYS A 129 5.33 3.83 31.08
N LEU A 130 4.51 3.24 31.96
CA LEU A 130 3.20 2.69 31.58
C LEU A 130 2.28 3.72 30.91
N ASP A 131 2.33 4.99 31.33
CA ASP A 131 1.50 6.06 30.78
C ASP A 131 1.77 6.32 29.29
N GLU A 132 3.04 6.28 28.87
CA GLU A 132 3.43 6.48 27.48
C GLU A 132 3.04 5.28 26.60
N LEU A 133 3.17 4.07 27.16
CA LEU A 133 2.77 2.84 26.51
C LEU A 133 1.24 2.76 26.33
N TRP A 134 0.48 3.21 27.33
CA TRP A 134 -0.98 3.18 27.31
C TRP A 134 -1.56 3.96 26.12
N VAL A 135 -1.05 5.17 25.85
CA VAL A 135 -1.51 5.99 24.71
C VAL A 135 -1.30 5.27 23.38
N ALA A 136 -0.17 4.58 23.22
CA ALA A 136 0.12 3.80 22.02
C ALA A 136 -0.80 2.56 21.92
N LEU A 137 -0.95 1.81 23.01
CA LEU A 137 -1.81 0.62 23.05
C LEU A 137 -3.28 0.95 22.79
N GLU A 138 -3.78 2.02 23.39
CA GLU A 138 -5.14 2.51 23.16
C GLU A 138 -5.35 2.84 21.68
N ALA A 139 -4.42 3.54 21.04
CA ALA A 139 -4.48 3.84 19.62
C ALA A 139 -4.47 2.57 18.75
N VAL A 140 -3.68 1.56 19.13
CA VAL A 140 -3.67 0.25 18.45
C VAL A 140 -5.01 -0.48 18.59
N LEU A 141 -5.58 -0.55 19.78
CA LEU A 141 -6.88 -1.20 20.02
C LEU A 141 -8.02 -0.51 19.28
N GLN A 142 -8.04 0.83 19.30
CA GLN A 142 -9.03 1.62 18.57
C GLN A 142 -8.88 1.43 17.06
N SER A 143 -7.66 1.55 16.51
CA SER A 143 -7.41 1.42 15.07
C SER A 143 -7.73 0.02 14.54
N THR A 144 -7.37 -1.03 15.27
CA THR A 144 -7.68 -2.43 14.91
C THR A 144 -9.18 -2.70 14.92
N THR A 145 -9.90 -2.21 15.94
CA THR A 145 -11.36 -2.32 16.04
C THR A 145 -12.06 -1.55 14.91
N ASN A 146 -11.62 -0.32 14.64
CA ASN A 146 -12.16 0.52 13.56
C ASN A 146 -11.93 -0.11 12.19
N ARG A 147 -10.73 -0.65 11.95
CA ARG A 147 -10.41 -1.35 10.69
C ARG A 147 -11.31 -2.56 10.49
N ARG A 148 -11.50 -3.38 11.53
CA ARG A 148 -12.41 -4.55 11.47
C ARG A 148 -13.84 -4.12 11.13
N ARG A 149 -14.36 -3.09 11.81
CA ARG A 149 -15.70 -2.54 11.52
C ARG A 149 -15.81 -2.03 10.09
N ASN A 150 -14.84 -1.26 9.61
CA ASN A 150 -14.84 -0.75 8.23
C ASN A 150 -14.83 -1.88 7.20
N ILE A 151 -14.04 -2.93 7.41
CA ILE A 151 -14.02 -4.10 6.51
C ILE A 151 -15.40 -4.76 6.46
N GLU A 152 -16.05 -4.97 7.60
CA GLU A 152 -17.39 -5.57 7.64
C GLU A 152 -18.45 -4.68 6.99
N LEU A 153 -18.39 -3.36 7.21
CA LEU A 153 -19.26 -2.40 6.53
C LEU A 153 -19.06 -2.46 5.01
N HIS A 154 -17.83 -2.44 4.53
CA HIS A 154 -17.53 -2.54 3.10
C HIS A 154 -18.06 -3.85 2.51
N LYS A 155 -17.83 -4.99 3.16
CA LYS A 155 -18.39 -6.29 2.73
C LYS A 155 -19.91 -6.23 2.63
N GLY A 156 -20.58 -5.66 3.63
CA GLY A 156 -22.04 -5.49 3.63
C GLY A 156 -22.53 -4.62 2.47
N LEU A 157 -21.86 -3.49 2.21
CA LEU A 157 -22.18 -2.59 1.10
C LEU A 157 -21.99 -3.27 -0.26
N TYR A 158 -20.86 -3.96 -0.47
CA TYR A 158 -20.61 -4.70 -1.70
C TYR A 158 -21.65 -5.81 -1.92
N TYR A 159 -21.98 -6.55 -0.87
CA TYR A 159 -22.99 -7.61 -0.94
C TYR A 159 -24.38 -7.04 -1.28
N ALA A 160 -24.79 -5.94 -0.65
CA ALA A 160 -26.04 -5.25 -0.96
C ALA A 160 -26.09 -4.72 -2.40
N SER A 161 -24.99 -4.15 -2.88
CA SER A 161 -24.82 -3.72 -4.28
C SER A 161 -24.98 -4.88 -5.25
N MET A 162 -24.27 -5.99 -4.99
CA MET A 162 -24.33 -7.20 -5.79
C MET A 162 -25.75 -7.78 -5.85
N LEU A 163 -26.45 -7.85 -4.71
CA LEU A 163 -27.84 -8.31 -4.65
C LEU A 163 -28.79 -7.41 -5.46
N ARG A 164 -28.62 -6.08 -5.38
CA ARG A 164 -29.42 -5.12 -6.18
C ARG A 164 -29.21 -5.34 -7.67
N THR A 165 -27.95 -5.45 -8.11
CA THR A 165 -27.63 -5.69 -9.53
C THR A 165 -28.21 -7.01 -10.03
N LYS A 166 -28.07 -8.09 -9.24
CA LYS A 166 -28.69 -9.38 -9.57
C LYS A 166 -30.21 -9.29 -9.70
N SER A 167 -30.89 -8.67 -8.72
CA SER A 167 -32.33 -8.46 -8.77
C SER A 167 -32.77 -7.68 -10.02
N ASN A 168 -32.00 -6.64 -10.40
CA ASN A 168 -32.28 -5.86 -11.59
C ASN A 168 -32.08 -6.64 -12.89
N CYS A 169 -31.03 -7.46 -13.01
CA CYS A 169 -30.84 -8.35 -14.15
C CYS A 169 -31.99 -9.35 -14.27
N SER A 170 -32.36 -10.02 -13.18
CA SER A 170 -33.48 -10.98 -13.18
C SER A 170 -34.82 -10.33 -13.55
N LYS A 171 -35.07 -9.09 -13.09
CA LYS A 171 -36.24 -8.31 -13.52
C LYS A 171 -36.21 -8.02 -15.01
N GLY A 172 -35.05 -7.68 -15.58
CA GLY A 172 -34.88 -7.42 -17.01
C GLY A 172 -35.09 -8.67 -17.88
N GLU A 173 -34.50 -9.81 -17.48
CA GLU A 173 -34.62 -11.10 -18.18
C GLU A 173 -36.05 -11.66 -18.15
N GLY A 174 -36.79 -11.41 -17.07
CA GLY A 174 -38.18 -11.87 -16.92
C GLY A 174 -39.21 -11.12 -17.78
N VAL A 175 -38.85 -9.98 -18.41
CA VAL A 175 -39.80 -9.19 -19.21
C VAL A 175 -39.97 -9.79 -20.61
N LYS A 176 -41.11 -10.43 -20.85
CA LYS A 176 -41.53 -10.84 -22.18
C LYS A 176 -42.06 -9.63 -22.97
N VAL A 177 -41.68 -9.52 -24.23
CA VAL A 177 -42.14 -8.46 -25.15
C VAL A 177 -42.87 -9.12 -26.31
N ASN A 178 -44.12 -8.71 -26.55
CA ASN A 178 -44.87 -9.17 -27.70
C ASN A 178 -44.65 -8.20 -28.87
N ILE A 179 -44.15 -8.71 -30.00
CA ILE A 179 -43.89 -7.90 -31.21
C ILE A 179 -45.06 -8.12 -32.17
N ALA A 180 -46.03 -7.21 -32.12
CA ALA A 180 -47.11 -7.15 -33.10
C ALA A 180 -46.64 -6.53 -34.43
N SER A 181 -47.40 -6.73 -35.51
CA SER A 181 -47.15 -6.14 -36.84
C SER A 181 -47.21 -4.60 -36.88
N THR A 182 -47.70 -3.98 -35.81
CA THR A 182 -47.75 -2.53 -35.57
C THR A 182 -46.53 -2.00 -34.81
N SER A 183 -45.65 -2.87 -34.29
CA SER A 183 -44.49 -2.48 -33.50
C SER A 183 -43.43 -1.84 -34.39
N GLY A 184 -43.24 -0.53 -34.22
CA GLY A 184 -42.28 0.28 -34.97
C GLY A 184 -41.08 0.71 -34.12
N CYS A 185 -39.98 1.01 -34.79
CA CYS A 185 -38.79 1.60 -34.18
C CYS A 185 -39.05 3.08 -33.85
N ALA A 186 -38.77 3.49 -32.61
CA ALA A 186 -39.00 4.87 -32.18
C ALA A 186 -38.06 5.91 -32.84
N HIS A 187 -36.92 5.49 -33.39
CA HIS A 187 -36.00 6.37 -34.13
C HIS A 187 -36.40 6.56 -35.59
N CYS A 188 -36.67 5.47 -36.33
CA CYS A 188 -36.91 5.54 -37.77
C CYS A 188 -38.38 5.34 -38.18
N GLY A 189 -39.28 5.00 -37.26
CA GLY A 189 -40.69 4.74 -37.50
C GLY A 189 -41.01 3.45 -38.26
N LYS A 190 -40.01 2.73 -38.79
CA LYS A 190 -40.19 1.49 -39.57
C LYS A 190 -40.54 0.32 -38.66
N LYS A 191 -41.29 -0.65 -39.20
CA LYS A 191 -41.69 -1.88 -38.49
C LYS A 191 -40.47 -2.71 -38.07
N ILE A 192 -40.55 -3.33 -36.89
CA ILE A 192 -39.46 -4.15 -36.34
C ILE A 192 -39.53 -5.60 -36.82
N SER A 193 -40.72 -6.21 -36.90
CA SER A 193 -40.96 -7.57 -37.40
C SER A 193 -39.81 -8.56 -37.12
N ASN A 194 -39.03 -8.96 -38.14
CA ASN A 194 -37.95 -9.96 -38.03
C ASN A 194 -36.53 -9.34 -37.94
N SER A 195 -36.42 -8.02 -37.79
CA SER A 195 -35.13 -7.33 -37.66
C SER A 195 -34.62 -7.38 -36.23
N ALA A 196 -33.30 -7.48 -36.04
CA ALA A 196 -32.68 -7.34 -34.73
C ALA A 196 -33.03 -6.00 -34.07
N PHE A 197 -33.41 -6.03 -32.80
CA PHE A 197 -33.89 -4.86 -32.06
C PHE A 197 -33.23 -4.74 -30.69
N ALA A 198 -33.30 -3.56 -30.10
CA ALA A 198 -32.94 -3.27 -28.73
C ALA A 198 -34.15 -2.63 -28.02
N ARG A 199 -34.27 -2.88 -26.73
CA ARG A 199 -35.33 -2.33 -25.87
C ARG A 199 -34.69 -1.49 -24.78
N PHE A 200 -35.18 -0.27 -24.61
CA PHE A 200 -34.79 0.59 -23.50
C PHE A 200 -35.55 0.23 -22.21
N PRO A 201 -35.05 0.62 -21.02
CA PRO A 201 -35.71 0.34 -19.73
C PRO A 201 -37.13 0.91 -19.60
N ASP A 202 -37.45 1.97 -20.35
CA ASP A 202 -38.78 2.59 -20.44
C ASP A 202 -39.79 1.77 -21.27
N GLY A 203 -39.33 0.72 -21.95
CA GLY A 203 -40.13 -0.15 -22.81
C GLY A 203 -40.06 0.19 -24.30
N THR A 204 -39.37 1.27 -24.67
CA THR A 204 -39.28 1.72 -26.06
C THR A 204 -38.45 0.75 -26.92
N LEU A 205 -38.95 0.41 -28.11
CA LEU A 205 -38.29 -0.48 -29.05
C LEU A 205 -37.61 0.29 -30.17
N VAL A 206 -36.38 -0.11 -30.50
CA VAL A 206 -35.60 0.45 -31.61
C VAL A 206 -34.90 -0.68 -32.36
N HIS A 207 -34.62 -0.49 -33.66
CA HIS A 207 -33.73 -1.42 -34.36
C HIS A 207 -32.34 -1.40 -33.71
N TYR A 208 -31.67 -2.55 -33.68
CA TYR A 208 -30.31 -2.65 -33.14
C TYR A 208 -29.33 -1.74 -33.90
N TYR A 209 -29.53 -1.58 -35.20
CA TYR A 209 -28.76 -0.66 -36.02
C TYR A 209 -28.98 0.82 -35.62
N CYS A 210 -30.23 1.25 -35.42
CA CYS A 210 -30.55 2.60 -34.95
C CYS A 210 -30.02 2.85 -33.53
N PHE A 211 -30.03 1.84 -32.67
CA PHE A 211 -29.41 1.91 -31.35
C PHE A 211 -27.91 2.19 -31.44
N LYS A 212 -27.19 1.47 -32.33
CA LYS A 212 -25.76 1.71 -32.57
C LYS A 212 -25.48 3.09 -33.17
N GLN A 213 -26.26 3.51 -34.17
CA GLN A 213 -26.07 4.83 -34.81
C GLN A 213 -26.21 5.99 -33.82
N ASN A 214 -27.11 5.85 -32.84
CA ASN A 214 -27.35 6.86 -31.82
C ASN A 214 -26.55 6.61 -30.53
N ASN A 215 -25.49 5.80 -30.57
CA ASN A 215 -24.62 5.50 -29.41
C ASN A 215 -25.39 5.06 -28.15
N GLY A 216 -26.51 4.35 -28.33
CA GLY A 216 -27.35 3.88 -27.23
C GLY A 216 -28.16 4.98 -26.52
N GLN A 217 -28.32 6.16 -27.13
CA GLN A 217 -29.19 7.21 -26.58
C GLN A 217 -30.67 6.90 -26.82
N PRO A 218 -31.54 7.14 -25.82
CA PRO A 218 -32.97 6.97 -25.98
C PRO A 218 -33.53 7.97 -26.99
N PRO A 219 -34.57 7.60 -27.76
CA PRO A 219 -35.25 8.52 -28.65
C PRO A 219 -35.85 9.70 -27.87
N PRO A 220 -35.96 10.89 -28.47
CA PRO A 220 -36.63 12.02 -27.84
C PRO A 220 -38.07 11.63 -27.50
N LYS A 221 -38.50 11.94 -26.26
CA LYS A 221 -39.89 11.74 -25.85
C LYS A 221 -40.78 12.53 -26.81
N ARG A 222 -41.61 11.84 -27.59
CA ARG A 222 -42.66 12.48 -28.36
C ARG A 222 -43.74 12.88 -27.36
N ASP A 223 -43.79 14.15 -27.00
CA ASP A 223 -44.95 14.71 -26.31
C ASP A 223 -46.16 14.45 -27.21
N GLY A 224 -47.03 13.56 -26.73
CA GLY A 224 -48.21 13.13 -27.46
C GLY A 224 -49.21 14.28 -27.59
N ARG A 225 -49.67 14.50 -28.81
CA ARG A 225 -50.97 15.11 -29.12
C ARG A 225 -51.96 13.99 -29.40
#